data_AF-A0A9W7G9K3-F1
#
_entry.id   AF-A0A9W7G9K3-F1
#
_cell.length_a   1.000
_cell.length_b   1.000
_cell.length_c   1.000
_cell.angle_alpha   90.00
_cell.angle_beta   90.00
_cell.angle_gamma   90.00
#
_symmetry.space_group_name_H-M   'P 1'
#
loop_
_entity.id
_entity.type
_entity.pdbx_description
1 polymer ?
#
loop_
_entity_poly.entity_id
_entity_poly.type
_entity_poly.pdbx_seq_one_letter_code
_entity_poly.pdbx_strand_id
1 'polypeptide(L)'
;MTKPGSYEVPPPYQSPSSNYSSPPSAPDPYWESQTFGSHLPVASISPSPVIAVAIPSTVVDTLAPPSVGQPKATGGVKDSTVNKDGPPMVLVEKGSRHALKFRHSQDLRMGRPVPLELAGVHEGQGVGKLYSQQKKWQEWRYTETALGTAAPVSIKNVDGHLILSDTVGTKRELCLAASFANFKPGNPVNFVGGTYRRPEWKWLINHDGTISSLKAPHLVLGAGVEIPAQDLEGCRFCCCFPGGSAVYSIKARNKDEYDETGVACPSFLLFFPVPYCTRRRRTRKGRNHFVSVNDKKDAAAFFSDTVIDFGPYCGVGGKCC
;
A
#
# COMPACT_ATOMS: atom_id res chain seq x y z
N MET A 1 -12.97 -48.54 -35.37
CA MET A 1 -12.84 -48.42 -33.90
C MET A 1 -11.41 -48.01 -33.58
N THR A 2 -11.18 -46.72 -33.41
CA THR A 2 -9.88 -46.09 -33.20
C THR A 2 -9.54 -46.06 -31.71
N LYS A 3 -8.33 -46.50 -31.34
CA LYS A 3 -7.80 -46.45 -29.96
C LYS A 3 -7.55 -44.99 -29.53
N PRO A 4 -7.80 -44.61 -28.26
CA PRO A 4 -7.44 -43.30 -27.75
C PRO A 4 -5.93 -43.26 -27.40
N GLY A 5 -5.28 -42.19 -27.84
CA GLY A 5 -3.86 -41.91 -27.57
C GLY A 5 -3.60 -41.50 -26.12
N SER A 6 -2.55 -42.06 -25.55
CA SER A 6 -1.98 -41.70 -24.26
C SER A 6 -1.20 -40.38 -24.37
N TYR A 7 -1.54 -39.40 -23.54
CA TYR A 7 -0.75 -38.19 -23.36
C TYR A 7 0.38 -38.46 -22.37
N GLU A 8 1.63 -38.34 -22.79
CA GLU A 8 2.80 -38.32 -21.91
C GLU A 8 2.87 -36.97 -21.17
N VAL A 9 3.04 -37.04 -19.86
CA VAL A 9 3.26 -35.88 -18.98
C VAL A 9 4.75 -35.51 -19.04
N PRO A 10 5.12 -34.27 -19.37
CA PRO A 10 6.53 -33.87 -19.37
C PRO A 10 7.08 -33.80 -17.92
N PRO A 11 8.37 -34.13 -17.73
CA PRO A 11 8.99 -34.15 -16.41
C PRO A 11 9.08 -32.74 -15.79
N PRO A 12 9.11 -32.65 -14.45
CA PRO A 12 9.19 -31.38 -13.75
C PRO A 12 10.52 -30.65 -14.03
N TYR A 13 10.40 -29.34 -14.25
CA TYR A 13 11.50 -28.41 -14.46
C TYR A 13 12.40 -28.36 -13.21
N GLN A 14 13.67 -28.78 -13.36
CA GLN A 14 14.68 -28.64 -12.31
C GLN A 14 15.23 -27.21 -12.31
N SER A 15 15.04 -26.49 -11.21
CA SER A 15 15.62 -25.17 -10.98
C SER A 15 17.15 -25.26 -10.87
N PRO A 16 17.93 -24.42 -11.57
CA PRO A 16 19.37 -24.37 -11.36
C PRO A 16 19.70 -23.85 -9.95
N SER A 17 20.65 -24.51 -9.31
CA SER A 17 21.17 -24.22 -7.98
C SER A 17 21.82 -22.84 -7.90
N SER A 18 21.55 -22.18 -6.77
CA SER A 18 22.05 -20.87 -6.38
C SER A 18 23.55 -20.86 -6.10
N ASN A 19 24.28 -19.94 -6.73
CA ASN A 19 25.54 -19.40 -6.23
C ASN A 19 25.47 -17.87 -6.25
N TYR A 20 24.98 -17.28 -5.16
CA TYR A 20 25.10 -15.84 -4.92
C TYR A 20 26.22 -15.64 -3.88
N SER A 21 27.38 -15.20 -4.35
CA SER A 21 28.39 -14.57 -3.50
C SER A 21 27.87 -13.19 -3.10
N SER A 22 27.90 -12.87 -1.81
CA SER A 22 27.49 -11.57 -1.27
C SER A 22 28.38 -10.44 -1.80
N PRO A 23 27.82 -9.31 -2.27
CA PRO A 23 28.62 -8.12 -2.53
C PRO A 23 29.07 -7.47 -1.20
N PRO A 24 30.23 -6.77 -1.20
CA PRO A 24 30.77 -6.15 0.01
C PRO A 24 29.89 -4.99 0.51
N SER A 25 29.77 -4.89 1.82
CA SER A 25 29.03 -3.86 2.55
C SER A 25 29.53 -2.46 2.21
N ALA A 26 28.62 -1.57 1.82
CA ALA A 26 28.91 -0.14 1.72
C ALA A 26 29.06 0.47 3.13
N PRO A 27 29.95 1.46 3.33
CA PRO A 27 30.12 2.13 4.61
C PRO A 27 28.93 3.04 4.94
N ASP A 28 28.57 3.09 6.23
CA ASP A 28 27.49 3.90 6.78
C ASP A 28 27.72 5.41 6.56
N PRO A 29 26.71 6.18 6.11
CA PRO A 29 26.78 7.62 6.11
C PRO A 29 26.54 8.18 7.52
N TYR A 30 27.63 8.67 8.11
CA TYR A 30 27.67 9.56 9.27
C TYR A 30 26.86 10.84 8.97
N TRP A 31 25.82 11.13 9.74
CA TRP A 31 25.26 12.47 9.84
C TRP A 31 25.35 12.93 11.30
N GLU A 32 26.24 13.89 11.54
CA GLU A 32 26.32 14.63 12.79
C GLU A 32 25.12 15.56 12.88
N SER A 33 24.34 15.45 13.96
CA SER A 33 23.38 16.49 14.34
C SER A 33 24.14 17.56 15.13
N GLN A 34 24.28 18.74 14.54
CA GLN A 34 24.64 19.95 15.28
C GLN A 34 23.47 20.31 16.21
N THR A 35 23.72 20.21 17.51
CA THR A 35 22.83 20.69 18.57
C THR A 35 22.98 22.20 18.71
N PHE A 36 22.01 22.97 18.23
CA PHE A 36 21.85 24.36 18.62
C PHE A 36 21.19 24.41 19.99
N GLY A 37 21.96 24.81 21.00
CA GLY A 37 21.48 25.06 22.35
C GLY A 37 20.69 26.36 22.42
N SER A 38 19.49 26.28 22.99
CA SER A 38 18.81 27.44 23.58
C SER A 38 18.21 27.01 24.93
N HIS A 39 18.94 27.39 25.97
CA HIS A 39 18.47 27.39 27.35
C HIS A 39 17.30 28.35 27.52
N LEU A 40 16.17 27.88 28.03
CA LEU A 40 15.25 28.67 28.86
C LEU A 40 14.54 27.77 29.89
N PRO A 41 14.13 28.32 31.05
CA PRO A 41 14.17 27.62 32.34
C PRO A 41 12.95 26.75 32.65
N VAL A 42 13.23 25.70 33.43
CA VAL A 42 12.30 24.77 34.07
C VAL A 42 11.49 25.49 35.15
N ALA A 43 10.17 25.58 34.97
CA ALA A 43 9.24 25.85 36.05
C ALA A 43 8.83 24.52 36.71
N SER A 44 9.33 24.30 37.92
CA SER A 44 8.93 23.17 38.78
C SER A 44 7.53 23.45 39.35
N ILE A 45 6.56 22.63 38.97
CA ILE A 45 5.24 22.60 39.61
C ILE A 45 5.17 21.29 40.39
N SER A 46 5.21 21.44 41.71
CA SER A 46 4.98 20.38 42.70
C SER A 46 3.51 19.94 42.68
N PRO A 47 3.19 18.64 42.59
CA PRO A 47 1.84 18.17 42.88
C PRO A 47 1.68 17.91 44.39
N SER A 48 0.69 18.59 44.99
CA SER A 48 0.22 18.40 46.36
C SER A 48 -0.26 16.96 46.63
N PRO A 49 -0.15 16.46 47.87
CA PRO A 49 -0.54 15.10 48.23
C PRO A 49 -2.07 14.91 48.23
N VAL A 50 -2.53 13.83 47.59
CA VAL A 50 -3.92 13.37 47.63
C VAL A 50 -4.16 12.65 48.95
N ILE A 51 -5.06 13.20 49.77
CA ILE A 51 -5.55 12.57 51.00
C ILE A 51 -6.56 11.47 50.62
N ALA A 52 -6.27 10.24 51.02
CA ALA A 52 -7.19 9.11 50.91
C ALA A 52 -8.29 9.25 51.98
N VAL A 53 -9.54 9.40 51.55
CA VAL A 53 -10.70 9.33 52.44
C VAL A 53 -11.27 7.91 52.37
N ALA A 54 -11.14 7.17 53.47
CA ALA A 54 -11.79 5.88 53.67
C ALA A 54 -13.29 6.10 53.93
N ILE A 55 -14.14 5.43 53.15
CA ILE A 55 -15.59 5.37 53.41
C ILE A 55 -15.87 4.05 54.16
N PRO A 56 -16.55 4.09 55.31
CA PRO A 56 -16.83 2.88 56.10
C PRO A 56 -17.89 1.99 55.44
N SER A 57 -17.62 0.69 55.49
CA SER A 57 -18.50 -0.39 55.06
C SER A 57 -19.69 -0.53 56.01
N THR A 58 -20.91 -0.38 55.50
CA THR A 58 -22.12 -0.87 56.17
C THR A 58 -22.61 -2.16 55.51
N VAL A 59 -22.62 -3.19 56.33
CA VAL A 59 -23.20 -4.52 56.12
C VAL A 59 -24.71 -4.38 55.91
N VAL A 60 -25.23 -4.97 54.83
CA VAL A 60 -26.63 -5.39 54.76
C VAL A 60 -26.66 -6.80 54.18
N ASP A 61 -27.19 -7.72 54.99
CA ASP A 61 -27.35 -9.12 54.70
C ASP A 61 -28.61 -9.39 53.87
N THR A 62 -28.47 -10.37 52.98
CA THR A 62 -29.47 -11.34 52.48
C THR A 62 -30.70 -10.84 51.69
N LEU A 63 -30.75 -11.22 50.41
CA LEU A 63 -31.78 -12.10 49.80
C LEU A 63 -31.53 -12.26 48.29
N ALA A 64 -31.33 -13.51 47.83
CA ALA A 64 -31.47 -13.90 46.42
C ALA A 64 -32.96 -14.20 46.11
N PRO A 65 -33.43 -14.43 44.86
CA PRO A 65 -32.79 -14.47 43.51
C PRO A 65 -33.63 -13.57 42.49
N PRO A 66 -33.60 -13.63 41.13
CA PRO A 66 -33.42 -14.76 40.20
C PRO A 66 -32.27 -14.60 39.18
N SER A 67 -31.87 -15.73 38.59
CA SER A 67 -30.91 -15.86 37.51
C SER A 67 -31.33 -15.05 36.27
N VAL A 68 -30.73 -13.88 36.09
CA VAL A 68 -30.74 -13.17 34.81
C VAL A 68 -29.74 -13.89 33.91
N GLY A 69 -30.25 -14.47 32.83
CA GLY A 69 -29.45 -15.22 31.86
C GLY A 69 -28.27 -14.40 31.38
N GLN A 70 -27.10 -15.05 31.35
CA GLN A 70 -25.93 -14.53 30.65
C GLN A 70 -26.36 -14.11 29.24
N PRO A 71 -26.10 -12.86 28.81
CA PRO A 71 -26.20 -12.53 27.40
C PRO A 71 -25.21 -13.44 26.66
N LYS A 72 -25.79 -14.39 25.94
CA LYS A 72 -25.11 -15.28 25.01
C LYS A 72 -24.32 -14.38 24.07
N ALA A 73 -23.00 -14.35 24.22
CA ALA A 73 -22.11 -13.70 23.29
C ALA A 73 -22.18 -14.44 21.95
N THR A 74 -23.21 -14.15 21.16
CA THR A 74 -23.21 -14.43 19.72
C THR A 74 -22.35 -13.36 19.06
N GLY A 75 -21.05 -13.37 19.39
CA GLY A 75 -20.01 -12.67 18.65
C GLY A 75 -19.79 -13.36 17.32
N GLY A 76 -20.79 -13.32 16.44
CA GLY A 76 -20.56 -13.59 15.04
C GLY A 76 -19.58 -12.52 14.56
N VAL A 77 -18.35 -12.94 14.24
CA VAL A 77 -17.39 -12.10 13.52
C VAL A 77 -18.12 -11.62 12.27
N LYS A 78 -18.57 -10.36 12.27
CA LYS A 78 -19.17 -9.74 11.08
C LYS A 78 -18.10 -9.82 10.01
N ASP A 79 -18.35 -10.62 8.99
CA ASP A 79 -17.41 -10.82 7.89
C ASP A 79 -17.11 -9.44 7.31
N SER A 80 -15.89 -8.94 7.55
CA SER A 80 -15.45 -7.62 7.10
C SER A 80 -15.13 -7.64 5.60
N THR A 81 -15.84 -8.50 4.85
CA THR A 81 -15.79 -8.54 3.41
C THR A 81 -16.48 -7.31 2.87
N VAL A 82 -15.69 -6.47 2.23
CA VAL A 82 -16.21 -5.28 1.56
C VAL A 82 -16.62 -5.69 0.16
N ASN A 83 -17.68 -5.07 -0.36
CA ASN A 83 -18.24 -5.34 -1.69
C ASN A 83 -17.10 -5.51 -2.73
N LYS A 84 -17.18 -6.56 -3.55
CA LYS A 84 -16.14 -6.91 -4.54
C LYS A 84 -15.84 -5.80 -5.55
N ASP A 85 -16.75 -4.83 -5.65
CA ASP A 85 -16.67 -3.72 -6.59
C ASP A 85 -15.98 -2.47 -6.02
N GLY A 86 -15.59 -2.50 -4.74
CA GLY A 86 -14.84 -1.42 -4.09
C GLY A 86 -13.43 -1.24 -4.67
N PRO A 87 -12.89 -0.02 -4.75
CA PRO A 87 -11.52 0.18 -5.22
C PRO A 87 -10.53 -0.50 -4.27
N PRO A 88 -9.45 -1.13 -4.79
CA PRO A 88 -8.43 -1.74 -3.95
C PRO A 88 -7.61 -0.66 -3.22
N MET A 89 -6.95 -1.01 -2.12
CA MET A 89 -5.94 -0.12 -1.54
C MET A 89 -4.62 -0.27 -2.29
N VAL A 90 -3.99 0.85 -2.63
CA VAL A 90 -2.73 0.91 -3.38
C VAL A 90 -1.77 1.90 -2.74
N LEU A 91 -0.53 1.96 -3.21
CA LEU A 91 0.39 3.05 -2.91
C LEU A 91 0.12 4.24 -3.84
N VAL A 92 0.12 5.46 -3.31
CA VAL A 92 0.02 6.72 -4.08
C VAL A 92 1.05 7.72 -3.56
N GLU A 93 1.37 8.73 -4.36
CA GLU A 93 2.23 9.84 -3.92
C GLU A 93 1.61 10.61 -2.76
N LYS A 94 2.45 11.04 -1.82
CA LYS A 94 2.02 11.88 -0.70
C LYS A 94 1.49 13.20 -1.26
N GLY A 95 0.30 13.60 -0.81
CA GLY A 95 -0.42 14.76 -1.34
C GLY A 95 -1.37 14.45 -2.50
N SER A 96 -1.38 13.22 -3.03
CA SER A 96 -2.39 12.78 -3.98
C SER A 96 -3.80 12.98 -3.41
N ARG A 97 -4.75 13.38 -4.27
CA ARG A 97 -6.18 13.47 -3.96
C ARG A 97 -6.80 12.12 -3.58
N HIS A 98 -6.13 11.02 -3.94
CA HIS A 98 -6.54 9.65 -3.65
C HIS A 98 -5.88 9.09 -2.38
N ALA A 99 -5.07 9.88 -1.67
CA ALA A 99 -4.47 9.48 -0.41
C ALA A 99 -5.53 9.25 0.67
N LEU A 100 -5.40 8.14 1.39
CA LEU A 100 -6.31 7.76 2.46
C LEU A 100 -5.89 8.40 3.78
N LYS A 101 -6.84 9.08 4.42
CA LYS A 101 -6.72 9.56 5.79
C LYS A 101 -7.53 8.63 6.70
N PHE A 102 -6.93 8.21 7.80
CA PHE A 102 -7.53 7.28 8.75
C PHE A 102 -8.01 8.03 9.99
N ARG A 103 -9.29 7.84 10.32
CA ARG A 103 -9.98 8.55 11.42
C ARG A 103 -9.29 8.31 12.76
N HIS A 104 -8.90 7.07 13.03
CA HIS A 104 -8.34 6.63 14.32
C HIS A 104 -6.81 6.54 14.31
N SER A 105 -6.14 7.37 13.50
CA SER A 105 -4.68 7.32 13.31
C SER A 105 -3.89 7.58 14.60
N GLN A 106 -4.40 8.41 15.52
CA GLN A 106 -3.75 8.68 16.82
C GLN A 106 -3.73 7.42 17.71
N ASP A 107 -4.88 6.77 17.89
CA ASP A 107 -4.98 5.53 18.66
C ASP A 107 -4.16 4.40 18.01
N LEU A 108 -4.16 4.31 16.68
CA LEU A 108 -3.32 3.36 15.95
C LEU A 108 -1.83 3.61 16.22
N ARG A 109 -1.39 4.87 16.30
CA ARG A 109 0.01 5.21 16.62
C ARG A 109 0.39 4.77 18.03
N MET A 110 -0.56 4.81 18.97
CA MET A 110 -0.39 4.29 20.34
C MET A 110 -0.45 2.76 20.43
N GLY A 111 -0.61 2.04 19.31
CA GLY A 111 -0.69 0.59 19.29
C GLY A 111 -2.04 0.03 19.75
N ARG A 112 -3.08 0.87 19.84
CA ARG A 112 -4.44 0.40 20.14
C ARG A 112 -5.07 -0.24 18.91
N PRO A 113 -5.85 -1.33 19.07
CA PRO A 113 -6.66 -1.87 17.98
C PRO A 113 -7.71 -0.85 17.55
N VAL A 114 -7.78 -0.52 16.26
CA VAL A 114 -8.76 0.41 15.70
C VAL A 114 -9.35 -0.10 14.39
N PRO A 115 -10.61 0.24 14.07
CA PRO A 115 -11.14 -0.01 12.74
C PRO A 115 -10.44 0.88 11.70
N LEU A 116 -10.20 0.34 10.49
CA LEU A 116 -9.70 1.10 9.35
C LEU A 116 -10.79 1.97 8.71
N GLU A 117 -11.34 2.89 9.50
CA GLU A 117 -12.28 3.90 9.05
C GLU A 117 -11.56 5.07 8.39
N LEU A 118 -12.12 5.53 7.27
CA LEU A 118 -11.57 6.62 6.49
C LEU A 118 -12.17 7.97 6.92
N ALA A 119 -11.39 9.03 6.71
CA ALA A 119 -11.73 10.41 7.02
C ALA A 119 -11.49 11.32 5.79
N GLY A 120 -11.95 12.57 5.87
CA GLY A 120 -11.79 13.54 4.80
C GLY A 120 -12.65 13.20 3.57
N VAL A 121 -12.05 13.21 2.38
CA VAL A 121 -12.78 12.97 1.11
C VAL A 121 -13.41 11.57 1.04
N HIS A 122 -12.86 10.61 1.78
CA HIS A 122 -13.34 9.22 1.84
C HIS A 122 -14.17 8.92 3.09
N GLU A 123 -14.68 9.94 3.78
CA GLU A 123 -15.49 9.74 4.99
C GLU A 123 -16.74 8.89 4.73
N GLY A 124 -17.11 8.06 5.71
CA GLY A 124 -18.20 7.09 5.59
C GLY A 124 -17.80 5.78 4.90
N GLN A 125 -16.55 5.66 4.45
CA GLN A 125 -15.96 4.42 3.94
C GLN A 125 -14.96 3.82 4.94
N GLY A 126 -14.65 2.55 4.73
CA GLY A 126 -13.63 1.82 5.46
C GLY A 126 -12.87 0.86 4.56
N VAL A 127 -11.71 0.40 5.03
CA VAL A 127 -10.95 -0.66 4.38
C VAL A 127 -11.37 -2.00 4.97
N GLY A 128 -11.60 -2.99 4.12
CA GLY A 128 -11.79 -4.37 4.55
C GLY A 128 -11.22 -5.38 3.58
N LYS A 129 -11.66 -6.63 3.72
CA LYS A 129 -11.17 -7.77 2.94
C LYS A 129 -11.98 -7.86 1.64
N LEU A 130 -11.35 -8.08 0.50
CA LEU A 130 -12.06 -8.27 -0.78
C LEU A 130 -12.83 -9.61 -0.79
N TYR A 131 -12.34 -10.58 -0.03
CA TYR A 131 -12.93 -11.91 0.08
C TYR A 131 -12.65 -12.52 1.46
N SER A 132 -13.56 -13.39 1.92
CA SER A 132 -13.53 -13.98 3.26
C SER A 132 -12.45 -15.05 3.40
N GLN A 133 -12.20 -15.81 2.32
CA GLN A 133 -11.21 -16.89 2.30
C GLN A 133 -9.82 -16.41 1.90
N GLN A 134 -8.81 -16.71 2.71
CA GLN A 134 -7.42 -16.38 2.35
C GLN A 134 -6.99 -17.15 1.09
N LYS A 135 -6.34 -16.45 0.16
CA LYS A 135 -5.65 -17.07 -0.97
C LYS A 135 -4.23 -17.47 -0.55
N LYS A 136 -3.62 -18.36 -1.33
CA LYS A 136 -2.23 -18.76 -1.17
C LYS A 136 -1.42 -18.47 -2.43
N TRP A 137 -0.18 -18.07 -2.24
CA TRP A 137 0.83 -17.96 -3.28
C TRP A 137 2.17 -18.41 -2.70
N GLN A 138 2.66 -19.57 -3.13
CA GLN A 138 3.84 -20.22 -2.52
C GLN A 138 3.66 -20.32 -0.99
N GLU A 139 4.64 -19.89 -0.17
CA GLU A 139 4.53 -19.92 1.28
C GLU A 139 3.62 -18.83 1.89
N TRP A 140 3.09 -17.92 1.09
CA TRP A 140 2.32 -16.75 1.52
C TRP A 140 0.82 -16.99 1.49
N ARG A 141 0.13 -16.49 2.53
CA ARG A 141 -1.33 -16.37 2.61
C ARG A 141 -1.68 -14.90 2.50
N TYR A 142 -2.73 -14.57 1.78
CA TYR A 142 -3.16 -13.18 1.65
C TYR A 142 -4.66 -13.02 1.45
N THR A 143 -5.16 -11.86 1.84
CA THR A 143 -6.44 -11.33 1.38
C THR A 143 -6.25 -9.94 0.80
N GLU A 144 -6.85 -9.71 -0.36
CA GLU A 144 -6.82 -8.43 -1.03
C GLU A 144 -7.64 -7.41 -0.23
N THR A 145 -7.24 -6.14 -0.28
CA THR A 145 -7.98 -5.06 0.38
C THR A 145 -8.99 -4.45 -0.58
N ALA A 146 -10.09 -3.95 -0.03
CA ALA A 146 -11.07 -3.16 -0.78
C ALA A 146 -11.66 -2.07 0.11
N LEU A 147 -11.99 -0.93 -0.50
CA LEU A 147 -12.66 0.19 0.14
C LEU A 147 -14.17 0.09 -0.07
N GLY A 148 -14.96 0.47 0.94
CA GLY A 148 -16.41 0.52 0.81
C GLY A 148 -17.11 0.87 2.11
N THR A 149 -18.44 0.78 2.10
CA THR A 149 -19.30 1.18 3.23
C THR A 149 -19.60 0.06 4.23
N ALA A 150 -19.07 -1.15 3.97
CA ALA A 150 -19.21 -2.28 4.88
C ALA A 150 -18.35 -2.11 6.13
N ALA A 151 -18.52 -3.02 7.11
CA ALA A 151 -17.78 -2.98 8.36
C ALA A 151 -16.26 -3.07 8.08
N PRO A 152 -15.47 -2.06 8.50
CA PRO A 152 -14.02 -2.05 8.29
C PRO A 152 -13.33 -3.13 9.11
N VAL A 153 -12.20 -3.62 8.61
CA VAL A 153 -11.33 -4.48 9.43
C VAL A 153 -10.69 -3.67 10.55
N SER A 154 -10.47 -4.32 11.69
CA SER A 154 -9.66 -3.75 12.76
C SER A 154 -8.19 -4.11 12.58
N ILE A 155 -7.29 -3.14 12.76
CA ILE A 155 -5.85 -3.34 12.77
C ILE A 155 -5.22 -2.83 14.06
N LYS A 156 -4.02 -3.34 14.36
CA LYS A 156 -3.17 -2.92 15.46
C LYS A 156 -1.77 -2.63 14.94
N ASN A 157 -1.15 -1.56 15.43
CA ASN A 157 0.27 -1.32 15.20
C ASN A 157 1.11 -2.05 16.25
N VAL A 158 2.01 -2.91 15.81
CA VAL A 158 2.98 -3.63 16.65
C VAL A 158 4.37 -3.42 16.05
N ASP A 159 5.19 -2.61 16.71
CA ASP A 159 6.56 -2.28 16.29
C ASP A 159 6.69 -1.76 14.85
N GLY A 160 5.68 -1.00 14.39
CA GLY A 160 5.59 -0.47 13.03
C GLY A 160 4.94 -1.43 12.02
N HIS A 161 4.60 -2.64 12.42
CA HIS A 161 3.80 -3.56 11.61
C HIS A 161 2.31 -3.31 11.85
N LEU A 162 1.56 -3.10 10.77
CA LEU A 162 0.11 -2.96 10.84
C LEU A 162 -0.52 -4.34 10.64
N ILE A 163 -1.09 -4.90 11.69
CA ILE A 163 -1.54 -6.30 11.74
C ILE A 163 -3.05 -6.33 11.89
N LEU A 164 -3.73 -7.25 11.20
CA LEU A 164 -5.15 -7.52 11.45
C LEU A 164 -5.37 -7.95 12.89
N SER A 165 -6.15 -7.17 13.64
CA SER A 165 -6.32 -7.32 15.10
C SER A 165 -6.83 -8.69 15.53
N ASP A 166 -7.69 -9.32 14.72
CA ASP A 166 -8.24 -10.66 14.93
C ASP A 166 -7.21 -11.79 14.73
N THR A 167 -6.02 -11.47 14.21
CA THR A 167 -4.98 -12.47 13.90
C THR A 167 -3.67 -12.27 14.66
N VAL A 168 -3.53 -11.20 15.46
CA VAL A 168 -2.31 -10.84 16.20
C VAL A 168 -1.85 -11.99 17.10
N GLY A 169 -0.57 -12.36 17.00
CA GLY A 169 0.03 -13.40 17.85
C GLY A 169 -0.41 -14.84 17.51
N THR A 170 -1.16 -15.02 16.43
CA THR A 170 -1.60 -16.35 15.97
C THR A 170 -0.72 -16.85 14.81
N LYS A 171 -0.72 -18.16 14.56
CA LYS A 171 -0.10 -18.74 13.34
C LYS A 171 -0.72 -18.24 12.02
N ARG A 172 -1.84 -17.50 12.10
CA ARG A 172 -2.57 -16.96 10.96
C ARG A 172 -2.42 -15.45 10.82
N GLU A 173 -1.49 -14.84 11.55
CA GLU A 173 -1.20 -13.41 11.49
C GLU A 173 -1.10 -12.91 10.05
N LEU A 174 -1.77 -11.79 9.78
CA LEU A 174 -1.73 -11.09 8.50
C LEU A 174 -1.34 -9.63 8.74
N CYS A 175 -0.25 -9.20 8.12
CA CYS A 175 0.29 -7.86 8.19
C CYS A 175 0.01 -7.10 6.88
N LEU A 176 -0.12 -5.78 6.98
CA LEU A 176 -0.27 -4.92 5.82
C LEU A 176 1.01 -4.87 4.99
N ALA A 177 0.85 -4.96 3.67
CA ALA A 177 1.90 -5.46 2.80
C ALA A 177 1.80 -4.94 1.36
N ALA A 178 2.85 -4.30 0.86
CA ALA A 178 2.94 -3.96 -0.57
C ALA A 178 3.21 -5.23 -1.39
N SER A 179 2.42 -5.44 -2.45
CA SER A 179 2.52 -6.65 -3.28
C SER A 179 3.92 -6.80 -3.86
N PHE A 180 4.51 -7.99 -3.71
CA PHE A 180 5.85 -8.34 -4.18
C PHE A 180 6.96 -7.37 -3.73
N ALA A 181 6.79 -6.68 -2.59
CA ALA A 181 7.73 -5.68 -2.09
C ALA A 181 8.01 -4.53 -3.09
N ASN A 182 7.09 -4.26 -4.00
CA ASN A 182 7.23 -3.21 -5.02
C ASN A 182 6.67 -1.87 -4.49
N PHE A 183 7.55 -0.87 -4.30
CA PHE A 183 7.17 0.45 -3.80
C PHE A 183 7.06 1.44 -4.95
N LYS A 184 5.98 1.31 -5.73
CA LYS A 184 5.65 2.20 -6.84
C LYS A 184 4.19 2.65 -6.73
N PRO A 185 3.85 3.86 -7.21
CA PRO A 185 2.47 4.29 -7.34
C PRO A 185 1.60 3.24 -8.05
N GLY A 186 0.37 3.06 -7.57
CA GLY A 186 -0.59 2.08 -8.06
C GLY A 186 -0.34 0.63 -7.63
N ASN A 187 0.77 0.30 -6.95
CA ASN A 187 1.00 -1.06 -6.49
C ASN A 187 0.02 -1.45 -5.36
N PRO A 188 -0.67 -2.61 -5.43
CA PRO A 188 -1.65 -3.00 -4.42
C PRO A 188 -1.03 -3.28 -3.05
N VAL A 189 -1.75 -2.88 -2.02
CA VAL A 189 -1.41 -3.15 -0.62
C VAL A 189 -2.45 -4.08 -0.02
N ASN A 190 -2.02 -5.24 0.47
CA ASN A 190 -2.87 -6.34 0.91
C ASN A 190 -2.58 -6.73 2.36
N PHE A 191 -3.39 -7.62 2.94
CA PHE A 191 -3.07 -8.28 4.20
C PHE A 191 -2.40 -9.62 3.91
N VAL A 192 -1.14 -9.78 4.32
CA VAL A 192 -0.28 -10.90 3.96
C VAL A 192 0.38 -11.51 5.19
N GLY A 193 0.46 -12.84 5.23
CA GLY A 193 1.18 -13.57 6.27
C GLY A 193 1.80 -14.83 5.70
N GLY A 194 3.02 -15.16 6.12
CA GLY A 194 3.65 -16.41 5.74
C GLY A 194 3.15 -17.57 6.60
N THR A 195 3.58 -18.78 6.21
CA THR A 195 3.39 -19.98 7.03
C THR A 195 4.31 -19.98 8.25
N TYR A 196 5.53 -19.42 8.12
CA TYR A 196 6.55 -19.40 9.17
C TYR A 196 7.22 -18.04 9.38
N ARG A 197 6.81 -17.01 8.62
CA ARG A 197 7.38 -15.67 8.71
C ARG A 197 6.33 -14.60 8.50
N ARG A 198 6.49 -13.47 9.18
CA ARG A 198 5.76 -12.24 8.85
C ARG A 198 6.50 -11.47 7.77
N PRO A 199 5.81 -10.70 6.93
CA PRO A 199 6.49 -9.72 6.11
C PRO A 199 7.21 -8.66 6.97
N GLU A 200 8.39 -8.24 6.54
CA GLU A 200 9.21 -7.26 7.27
C GLU A 200 8.79 -5.80 7.03
N TRP A 201 7.61 -5.58 6.44
CA TRP A 201 7.16 -4.24 6.08
C TRP A 201 6.71 -3.44 7.29
N LYS A 202 7.33 -2.27 7.44
CA LYS A 202 6.99 -1.28 8.46
C LYS A 202 6.32 -0.07 7.82
N TRP A 203 5.41 0.53 8.58
CA TRP A 203 4.59 1.66 8.18
C TRP A 203 4.76 2.82 9.16
N LEU A 204 4.67 4.03 8.64
CA LEU A 204 4.73 5.28 9.38
C LEU A 204 3.32 5.91 9.40
N ILE A 205 2.76 6.13 10.59
CA ILE A 205 1.44 6.75 10.75
C ILE A 205 1.63 8.26 10.94
N ASN A 206 1.40 9.04 9.89
CA ASN A 206 1.65 10.47 9.83
C ASN A 206 0.65 11.26 10.68
N HIS A 207 1.02 12.50 11.07
CA HIS A 207 0.15 13.38 11.87
C HIS A 207 -1.12 13.83 11.13
N ASP A 208 -1.08 13.89 9.80
CA ASP A 208 -2.21 14.24 8.94
C ASP A 208 -3.23 13.08 8.74
N GLY A 209 -3.00 11.96 9.42
CA GLY A 209 -3.83 10.76 9.35
C GLY A 209 -3.52 9.84 8.17
N THR A 210 -2.56 10.16 7.31
CA THR A 210 -2.09 9.25 6.26
C THR A 210 -1.13 8.20 6.81
N ILE A 211 -0.92 7.11 6.06
CA ILE A 211 0.02 6.05 6.43
C ILE A 211 1.02 5.88 5.29
N SER A 212 2.30 6.12 5.57
CA SER A 212 3.42 5.97 4.63
C SER A 212 4.11 4.62 4.79
N SER A 213 4.76 4.13 3.73
CA SER A 213 5.74 3.05 3.89
C SER A 213 7.02 3.59 4.53
N LEU A 214 7.61 2.86 5.48
CA LEU A 214 8.91 3.24 6.05
C LEU A 214 10.04 3.18 5.00
N LYS A 215 9.96 2.26 4.02
CA LYS A 215 10.96 2.14 2.94
C LYS A 215 10.81 3.19 1.85
N ALA A 216 9.61 3.77 1.70
CA ALA A 216 9.32 4.79 0.71
C ALA A 216 8.40 5.87 1.33
N PRO A 217 8.94 6.81 2.14
CA PRO A 217 8.13 7.78 2.88
C PRO A 217 7.33 8.76 2.01
N HIS A 218 7.75 8.94 0.75
CA HIS A 218 7.03 9.71 -0.27
C HIS A 218 5.73 9.02 -0.73
N LEU A 219 5.57 7.71 -0.49
CA LEU A 219 4.35 6.96 -0.81
C LEU A 219 3.47 6.75 0.42
N VAL A 220 2.16 6.94 0.25
CA VAL A 220 1.13 6.71 1.24
C VAL A 220 0.09 5.69 0.75
N LEU A 221 -0.70 5.14 1.68
CA LEU A 221 -1.88 4.33 1.33
C LEU A 221 -2.92 5.21 0.62
N GLY A 222 -3.44 4.71 -0.50
CA GLY A 222 -4.37 5.40 -1.38
C GLY A 222 -5.48 4.50 -1.90
N ALA A 223 -6.56 5.12 -2.40
CA ALA A 223 -7.60 4.43 -3.14
C ALA A 223 -7.11 4.14 -4.58
N GLY A 224 -7.20 2.88 -5.00
CA GLY A 224 -6.91 2.44 -6.37
C GLY A 224 -8.06 2.78 -7.32
N VAL A 225 -8.34 4.07 -7.46
CA VAL A 225 -9.40 4.56 -8.34
C VAL A 225 -8.92 4.48 -9.78
N GLU A 226 -9.79 3.99 -10.66
CA GLU A 226 -9.55 4.01 -12.10
C GLU A 226 -9.49 5.46 -12.59
N ILE A 227 -8.36 5.85 -13.15
CA ILE A 227 -8.15 7.18 -13.71
C ILE A 227 -8.43 7.11 -15.21
N PRO A 228 -9.47 7.79 -15.72
CA PRO A 228 -9.74 7.87 -17.15
C PRO A 228 -8.50 8.30 -17.92
N ALA A 229 -8.26 7.74 -19.10
CA ALA A 229 -7.10 8.13 -19.90
C ALA A 229 -7.11 9.62 -20.30
N GLN A 230 -8.28 10.28 -20.28
CA GLN A 230 -8.42 11.72 -20.47
C GLN A 230 -7.79 12.56 -19.36
N ASP A 231 -7.72 11.99 -18.15
CA ASP A 231 -7.18 12.65 -16.97
C ASP A 231 -5.69 12.31 -16.79
N LEU A 232 -5.12 11.54 -17.72
CA LEU A 232 -3.70 11.21 -17.72
C LEU A 232 -2.90 12.30 -18.41
N GLU A 233 -1.85 12.71 -17.75
CA GLU A 233 -0.88 13.66 -18.26
C GLU A 233 0.37 12.91 -18.69
N GLY A 234 0.93 13.35 -19.83
CA GLY A 234 2.25 12.90 -20.24
C GLY A 234 3.31 13.78 -19.62
N CYS A 235 4.41 13.18 -19.15
CA CYS A 235 5.61 13.94 -18.88
C CYS A 235 6.13 14.59 -20.18
N ARG A 236 6.10 15.92 -20.24
CA ARG A 236 6.31 16.65 -21.50
C ARG A 236 7.78 16.68 -21.92
N PHE A 237 8.69 16.57 -20.96
CA PHE A 237 10.12 16.66 -21.23
C PHE A 237 10.90 15.87 -20.18
N CYS A 238 11.73 14.93 -20.63
CA CYS A 238 12.78 14.29 -19.82
C CYS A 238 14.14 14.69 -20.40
N CYS A 239 15.04 15.18 -19.56
CA CYS A 239 16.44 15.42 -19.90
C CYS A 239 17.34 14.48 -19.07
N CYS A 240 17.73 13.36 -19.69
CA CYS A 240 18.71 12.46 -19.11
C CYS A 240 20.12 12.99 -19.37
N PHE A 241 20.76 13.57 -18.36
CA PHE A 241 22.19 13.81 -18.42
C PHE A 241 22.95 12.48 -18.22
N PRO A 242 23.99 12.16 -19.01
CA PRO A 242 24.66 12.99 -20.02
C PRO A 242 24.31 12.67 -21.48
N GLY A 243 23.08 12.24 -21.82
CA GLY A 243 22.89 11.69 -23.15
C GLY A 243 21.49 11.50 -23.68
N GLY A 244 20.48 12.27 -23.29
CA GLY A 244 19.27 12.27 -24.12
C GLY A 244 18.18 13.20 -23.66
N SER A 245 17.36 13.61 -24.61
CA SER A 245 16.11 14.30 -24.34
C SER A 245 14.97 13.55 -24.99
N ALA A 246 13.84 13.48 -24.31
CA ALA A 246 12.63 12.98 -24.93
C ALA A 246 11.47 13.91 -24.59
N VAL A 247 10.63 14.13 -25.60
CA VAL A 247 9.38 14.89 -25.49
C VAL A 247 8.29 13.96 -25.97
N TYR A 248 7.29 13.69 -25.14
CA TYR A 248 6.06 13.07 -25.60
C TYR A 248 4.84 13.83 -25.11
N SER A 249 3.77 13.65 -25.86
CA SER A 249 2.42 14.03 -25.50
C SER A 249 1.56 12.78 -25.49
N ILE A 250 0.56 12.80 -24.62
CA ILE A 250 -0.46 11.78 -24.55
C ILE A 250 -1.74 12.37 -25.10
N LYS A 251 -2.44 11.59 -25.92
CA LYS A 251 -3.76 11.95 -26.43
C LYS A 251 -4.72 10.81 -26.14
N ALA A 252 -5.64 11.05 -25.22
CA ALA A 252 -6.71 10.11 -24.93
C ALA A 252 -7.59 9.89 -26.16
N ARG A 253 -7.91 8.62 -26.44
CA ARG A 253 -8.92 8.24 -27.43
C ARG A 253 -10.28 8.04 -26.79
N ASN A 254 -10.28 7.41 -25.62
CA ASN A 254 -11.45 7.12 -24.80
C ASN A 254 -10.99 6.90 -23.36
N LYS A 255 -11.86 6.39 -22.48
CA LYS A 255 -11.57 6.19 -21.05
C LYS A 255 -10.42 5.20 -20.77
N ASP A 256 -10.20 4.26 -21.68
CA ASP A 256 -9.31 3.11 -21.48
C ASP A 256 -8.16 3.06 -22.48
N GLU A 257 -8.05 4.05 -23.37
CA GLU A 257 -7.03 4.08 -24.42
C GLU A 257 -6.50 5.49 -24.66
N TYR A 258 -5.21 5.55 -24.94
CA TYR A 258 -4.52 6.75 -25.39
C TYR A 258 -3.41 6.40 -26.37
N ASP A 259 -3.04 7.37 -27.19
CA ASP A 259 -1.83 7.32 -28.00
C ASP A 259 -0.74 8.14 -27.29
N GLU A 260 0.46 7.58 -27.16
CA GLU A 260 1.68 8.30 -26.81
C GLU A 260 2.40 8.66 -28.12
N THR A 261 2.69 9.94 -28.30
CA THR A 261 3.40 10.44 -29.48
C THR A 261 4.52 11.35 -29.02
N GLY A 262 5.74 11.09 -29.49
CA GLY A 262 6.89 11.83 -29.07
C GLY A 262 8.11 11.63 -29.96
N VAL A 263 9.20 12.23 -29.52
CA VAL A 263 10.52 12.11 -30.14
C VAL A 263 11.53 11.87 -29.04
N ALA A 264 12.35 10.83 -29.21
CA ALA A 264 13.50 10.56 -28.36
C ALA A 264 14.79 10.92 -29.10
N CYS A 265 15.68 11.64 -28.43
CA CYS A 265 17.02 11.98 -28.90
C CYS A 265 18.03 11.22 -28.03
N PRO A 266 18.54 10.06 -28.47
CA PRO A 266 19.27 9.10 -27.62
C PRO A 266 20.73 9.46 -27.31
N SER A 267 21.25 10.59 -27.82
CA SER A 267 22.50 11.21 -27.37
C SER A 267 22.64 12.64 -27.87
N PHE A 268 23.42 13.47 -27.17
CA PHE A 268 23.83 14.79 -27.66
C PHE A 268 24.79 14.69 -28.87
N LEU A 269 25.33 13.50 -29.15
CA LEU A 269 26.32 13.23 -30.19
C LEU A 269 25.72 12.65 -31.48
N LEU A 270 24.54 12.03 -31.41
CA LEU A 270 23.80 11.47 -32.54
C LEU A 270 22.45 12.19 -32.64
N PHE A 271 22.41 13.26 -33.43
CA PHE A 271 21.26 14.15 -33.64
C PHE A 271 20.10 13.53 -34.43
N PHE A 272 19.93 12.21 -34.45
CA PHE A 272 18.81 11.60 -35.16
C PHE A 272 17.61 11.49 -34.22
N PRO A 273 16.59 12.37 -34.34
CA PRO A 273 15.36 12.21 -33.58
C PRO A 273 14.68 10.91 -33.99
N VAL A 274 14.43 10.03 -33.03
CA VAL A 274 13.67 8.80 -33.25
C VAL A 274 12.22 9.10 -32.89
N PRO A 275 11.29 9.14 -33.87
CA PRO A 275 9.88 9.30 -33.56
C PRO A 275 9.40 8.06 -32.79
N TYR A 276 8.61 8.30 -31.75
CA TYR A 276 7.99 7.27 -30.94
C TYR A 276 6.48 7.47 -30.97
N CYS A 277 5.78 6.45 -31.46
CA CYS A 277 4.32 6.40 -31.45
C CYS A 277 3.92 5.03 -30.92
N THR A 278 3.33 4.98 -29.73
CA THR A 278 2.73 3.75 -29.21
C THR A 278 1.28 4.01 -28.84
N ARG A 279 0.44 3.01 -29.06
CA ARG A 279 -0.93 3.03 -28.54
C ARG A 279 -0.98 2.16 -27.31
N ARG A 280 -1.57 2.67 -26.24
CA ARG A 280 -1.76 1.91 -25.01
C ARG A 280 -3.24 1.71 -24.70
N ARG A 281 -3.55 0.54 -24.12
CA ARG A 281 -4.88 0.14 -23.69
C ARG A 281 -4.84 -0.36 -22.26
N ARG A 282 -5.86 0.01 -21.47
CA ARG A 282 -6.05 -0.50 -20.11
C ARG A 282 -6.31 -2.01 -20.17
N THR A 283 -5.56 -2.73 -19.36
CA THR A 283 -5.65 -4.21 -19.34
C THR A 283 -6.87 -4.72 -18.58
N ARG A 284 -7.30 -4.01 -17.53
CA ARG A 284 -8.40 -4.41 -16.65
C ARG A 284 -9.13 -3.20 -16.10
N LYS A 285 -10.47 -3.28 -16.07
CA LYS A 285 -11.31 -2.32 -15.36
C LYS A 285 -10.92 -2.26 -13.87
N GLY A 286 -10.97 -1.07 -13.30
CA GLY A 286 -10.60 -0.78 -11.91
C GLY A 286 -9.09 -0.69 -11.66
N ARG A 287 -8.23 -0.73 -12.70
CA ARG A 287 -6.77 -0.67 -12.53
C ARG A 287 -6.14 0.32 -13.49
N ASN A 288 -5.15 1.09 -13.01
CA ASN A 288 -4.33 1.99 -13.82
C ASN A 288 -3.13 1.25 -14.41
N HIS A 289 -3.41 0.16 -15.14
CA HIS A 289 -2.39 -0.63 -15.82
C HIS A 289 -2.68 -0.65 -17.31
N PHE A 290 -1.92 0.16 -18.05
CA PHE A 290 -1.99 0.31 -19.50
C PHE A 290 -0.80 -0.38 -20.14
N VAL A 291 -1.04 -1.12 -21.21
CA VAL A 291 0.02 -1.80 -21.98
C VAL A 291 -0.06 -1.40 -23.44
N SER A 292 1.05 -1.50 -24.15
CA SER A 292 1.06 -1.31 -25.60
C SER A 292 0.11 -2.31 -26.27
N VAL A 293 -0.62 -1.82 -27.26
CA VAL A 293 -1.49 -2.65 -28.10
C VAL A 293 -0.65 -3.64 -28.92
N ASN A 294 0.58 -3.28 -29.24
CA ASN A 294 1.50 -4.10 -30.04
C ASN A 294 2.35 -5.03 -29.18
N ASP A 295 2.68 -4.63 -27.94
CA ASP A 295 3.42 -5.47 -26.99
C ASP A 295 2.80 -5.42 -25.58
N LYS A 296 2.20 -6.53 -25.14
CA LYS A 296 1.58 -6.64 -23.82
C LYS A 296 2.57 -6.61 -22.66
N LYS A 297 3.88 -6.78 -22.93
CA LYS A 297 4.95 -6.67 -21.93
C LYS A 297 5.40 -5.22 -21.73
N ASP A 298 5.17 -4.35 -22.70
CA ASP A 298 5.41 -2.91 -22.60
C ASP A 298 4.26 -2.26 -21.80
N ALA A 299 4.41 -2.24 -20.48
CA ALA A 299 3.51 -1.57 -19.56
C ALA A 299 3.92 -0.10 -19.34
N ALA A 300 2.93 0.79 -19.27
CA ALA A 300 3.16 2.19 -18.95
C ALA A 300 3.77 2.31 -17.55
N ALA A 301 4.80 3.14 -17.43
CA ALA A 301 5.30 3.55 -16.14
C ALA A 301 4.56 4.80 -15.68
N PHE A 302 4.40 4.96 -14.37
CA PHE A 302 3.73 6.11 -13.76
C PHE A 302 4.74 6.83 -12.87
N PHE A 303 4.82 8.14 -13.06
CA PHE A 303 5.60 9.04 -12.20
C PHE A 303 4.75 9.47 -11.00
N SER A 304 3.47 9.77 -11.24
CA SER A 304 2.46 10.03 -10.19
C SER A 304 1.18 9.24 -10.50
N ASP A 305 0.10 9.50 -9.76
CA ASP A 305 -1.20 8.90 -10.04
C ASP A 305 -1.76 9.28 -11.42
N THR A 306 -1.60 10.52 -11.86
CA THR A 306 -2.08 11.00 -13.16
C THR A 306 -0.99 11.15 -14.22
N VAL A 307 0.29 11.13 -13.85
CA VAL A 307 1.40 11.37 -14.79
C VAL A 307 2.06 10.06 -15.22
N ILE A 308 2.07 9.83 -16.53
CA ILE A 308 2.81 8.72 -17.16
C ILE A 308 4.27 9.10 -17.35
N ASP A 309 5.16 8.18 -17.01
CA ASP A 309 6.63 8.29 -17.05
C ASP A 309 7.23 7.69 -18.33
N PHE A 310 8.45 8.12 -18.66
CA PHE A 310 9.27 7.68 -19.81
C PHE A 310 9.76 6.22 -19.70
N GLY A 311 9.25 5.44 -18.74
CA GLY A 311 9.72 4.10 -18.46
C GLY A 311 11.05 4.05 -17.71
N PRO A 312 11.59 2.84 -17.47
CA PRO A 312 12.77 2.61 -16.63
C PRO A 312 14.09 3.13 -17.24
N TYR A 313 14.10 3.58 -18.50
CA TYR A 313 15.30 4.02 -19.21
C TYR A 313 15.63 5.50 -19.01
N CYS A 314 14.70 6.34 -18.52
CA CYS A 314 14.99 7.74 -18.17
C CYS A 314 15.61 7.79 -16.76
N GLY A 315 16.95 7.68 -16.69
CA GLY A 315 17.72 7.66 -15.44
C GLY A 315 17.85 9.04 -14.81
N VAL A 316 17.28 9.21 -13.62
CA VAL A 316 17.63 10.16 -12.53
C VAL A 316 17.78 11.67 -12.85
N GLY A 317 17.60 12.12 -14.09
CA GLY A 317 17.79 13.53 -14.50
C GLY A 317 16.48 14.23 -14.87
N GLY A 318 16.27 15.41 -14.30
CA GLY A 318 15.35 16.48 -14.74
C GLY A 318 14.12 16.03 -15.52
N LYS A 319 13.15 15.42 -14.83
CA LYS A 319 11.82 15.20 -15.39
C LYS A 319 11.00 16.46 -15.17
N CYS A 320 10.58 17.11 -16.26
CA CYS A 320 9.58 18.17 -16.21
C CYS A 320 8.23 17.53 -16.53
N CYS A 321 7.68 16.92 -15.48
CA CYS A 321 6.27 16.62 -15.35
C CYS A 321 5.74 17.52 -14.22
#